data_AF-A0A923NQM7-F1
#
_entry.id   AF-A0A923NQM7-F1
#
_cell.length_a   1.000
_cell.length_b   1.000
_cell.length_c   1.000
_cell.angle_alpha   90.00
_cell.angle_beta   90.00
_cell.angle_gamma   90.00
#
_symmetry.space_group_name_H-M   'P 1'
#
loop_
_entity.id
_entity.type
_entity.pdbx_description
1 polymer ?
#
loop_
_entity_poly.entity_id
_entity_poly.type
_entity_poly.pdbx_seq_one_letter_code
_entity_poly.pdbx_strand_id
1 'polypeptide(L)'
;MKRVFLLCLLVFFTFQFYSKDIKLELEYRKYFGTVAKTTINDDNLNIRLKPSTSSLKVGMLKKGDVVTITGYSDKRDLIDGFYGYWLKIQIEKNDIIKDYAFDNFGWYGWIFSKYVDIDPTVDVSTFRVIKENPKTKSTSLSLELEIDRNGQKSIVKVYPEKFSTQESYCFVWSDDIEGFLYSDPVGTFRWNPKTNEITHITDMGFYCESAWCIASDDGKYLFQDFGTSPGIRSFSIYSIETNKCLYSGNYLHDLEYDGKTIIIANESYDEEYLKTLPPEEAKYAQVIARYKLNLNNFRKEFLDYTVTHMQ
;
A
#
# COMPACT_ATOMS: atom_id res chain seq x y z
N MET A 1 -47.09 -17.64 19.53
CA MET A 1 -46.00 -16.80 20.06
C MET A 1 -44.68 -17.53 20.39
N LYS A 2 -44.58 -18.88 20.34
CA LYS A 2 -43.29 -19.58 20.57
C LYS A 2 -42.46 -19.88 19.30
N ARG A 3 -43.04 -19.77 18.09
CA ARG A 3 -42.33 -20.02 16.81
C ARG A 3 -41.67 -18.77 16.20
N VAL A 4 -42.12 -17.57 16.57
CA VAL A 4 -41.54 -16.30 16.08
C VAL A 4 -40.27 -15.93 16.86
N PHE A 5 -40.19 -16.30 18.14
CA PHE A 5 -39.03 -16.03 18.99
C PHE A 5 -37.79 -16.86 18.59
N LEU A 6 -37.99 -18.05 18.00
CA LEU A 6 -36.91 -18.92 17.55
C LEU A 6 -36.26 -18.42 16.23
N LEU A 7 -37.04 -17.74 15.37
CA LEU A 7 -36.52 -17.15 14.13
C LEU A 7 -35.65 -15.92 14.42
N CYS A 8 -36.03 -15.06 15.38
CA CYS A 8 -35.23 -13.89 15.74
C CYS A 8 -33.90 -14.25 16.41
N LEU A 9 -33.84 -15.37 17.15
CA LEU A 9 -32.60 -15.87 17.76
C LEU A 9 -31.63 -16.45 16.73
N LEU A 10 -32.14 -17.09 15.67
CA LEU A 10 -31.32 -17.57 14.55
C LEU A 10 -30.75 -16.43 13.72
N VAL A 11 -31.51 -15.34 13.49
CA VAL A 11 -31.02 -14.16 12.76
C VAL A 11 -29.99 -13.36 13.57
N PHE A 12 -30.13 -13.30 14.90
CA PHE A 12 -29.10 -12.69 15.76
C PHE A 12 -27.82 -13.53 15.87
N PHE A 13 -27.92 -14.86 15.83
CA PHE A 13 -26.76 -15.73 15.82
C PHE A 13 -26.01 -15.70 14.48
N THR A 14 -26.72 -15.66 13.33
CA THR A 14 -26.04 -15.55 12.02
C THR A 14 -25.36 -14.19 11.82
N PHE A 15 -25.90 -13.10 12.37
CA PHE A 15 -25.22 -11.79 12.35
C PHE A 15 -23.97 -11.74 13.25
N GLN A 16 -23.95 -12.45 14.38
CA GLN A 16 -22.74 -12.50 15.21
C GLN A 16 -21.62 -13.35 14.57
N PHE A 17 -21.95 -14.41 13.84
CA PHE A 17 -20.95 -15.18 13.10
C PHE A 17 -20.38 -14.39 11.92
N TYR A 18 -21.21 -13.68 11.14
CA TYR A 18 -20.71 -12.82 10.06
C TYR A 18 -19.90 -11.61 10.54
N SER A 19 -20.22 -11.04 11.71
CA SER A 19 -19.45 -9.91 12.26
C SER A 19 -18.07 -10.32 12.78
N LYS A 20 -17.89 -11.57 13.23
CA LYS A 20 -16.60 -12.11 13.66
C LYS A 20 -15.75 -12.54 12.47
N ASP A 21 -16.37 -13.04 11.40
CA ASP A 21 -15.65 -13.38 10.17
C ASP A 21 -15.23 -12.14 9.37
N ILE A 22 -16.01 -11.04 9.37
CA ILE A 22 -15.58 -9.76 8.77
C ILE A 22 -14.48 -9.08 9.59
N LYS A 23 -14.47 -9.22 10.92
CA LYS A 23 -13.34 -8.79 11.75
C LYS A 23 -12.11 -9.66 11.54
N LEU A 24 -12.29 -10.97 11.29
CA LEU A 24 -11.19 -11.86 10.91
C LEU A 24 -10.66 -11.57 9.50
N GLU A 25 -11.48 -11.22 8.51
CA GLU A 25 -10.99 -10.89 7.16
C GLU A 25 -10.16 -9.60 7.12
N LEU A 26 -10.42 -8.64 8.02
CA LEU A 26 -9.59 -7.45 8.19
C LEU A 26 -8.33 -7.67 9.06
N GLU A 27 -8.31 -8.72 9.89
CA GLU A 27 -7.17 -9.11 10.74
C GLU A 27 -6.21 -10.13 10.06
N TYR A 28 -6.41 -10.45 8.78
CA TYR A 28 -5.67 -11.52 8.06
C TYR A 28 -4.90 -11.07 6.80
N ARG A 29 -4.58 -9.78 6.61
CA ARG A 29 -3.44 -9.41 5.74
C ARG A 29 -2.16 -9.57 6.56
N LYS A 30 -1.81 -10.84 6.76
CA LYS A 30 -1.08 -11.33 7.91
C LYS A 30 0.40 -11.47 7.59
N TYR A 31 1.21 -10.73 8.34
CA TYR A 31 2.64 -10.95 8.56
C TYR A 31 3.59 -10.64 7.40
N PHE A 32 4.22 -9.47 7.52
CA PHE A 32 5.67 -9.37 7.31
C PHE A 32 6.29 -10.31 8.34
N GLY A 33 6.54 -11.57 7.95
CA GLY A 33 7.12 -12.56 8.86
C GLY A 33 8.28 -11.93 9.62
N THR A 34 8.37 -12.20 10.93
CA THR A 34 9.58 -11.85 11.68
C THR A 34 10.75 -12.50 10.95
N VAL A 35 11.56 -11.68 10.29
CA VAL A 35 12.75 -12.15 9.62
C VAL A 35 13.76 -12.58 10.68
N ALA A 36 13.94 -11.73 11.69
CA ALA A 36 14.81 -11.99 12.84
C ALA A 36 14.38 -11.11 14.02
N LYS A 37 14.75 -11.54 15.24
CA LYS A 37 14.87 -10.62 16.38
C LYS A 37 16.34 -10.36 16.62
N THR A 38 16.70 -9.10 16.86
CA THR A 38 18.08 -8.71 17.11
C THR A 38 18.16 -7.74 18.28
N THR A 39 19.37 -7.61 18.83
CA THR A 39 19.69 -6.68 19.90
C THR A 39 20.50 -5.53 19.33
N ILE A 40 20.19 -4.30 19.75
CA ILE A 40 20.93 -3.11 19.36
C ILE A 40 22.29 -3.10 20.08
N ASN A 41 23.36 -2.82 19.35
CA ASN A 41 24.72 -2.77 19.92
C ASN A 41 25.30 -1.35 20.09
N ASP A 42 24.51 -0.32 19.74
CA ASP A 42 24.85 1.10 19.83
C ASP A 42 23.93 1.87 20.81
N ASP A 43 24.48 2.84 21.54
CA ASP A 43 23.76 3.58 22.58
C ASP A 43 22.82 4.68 22.05
N ASN A 44 22.94 5.11 20.79
CA ASN A 44 22.16 6.22 20.22
C ASN A 44 21.72 5.96 18.77
N LEU A 45 21.16 4.78 18.51
CA LEU A 45 20.72 4.39 17.18
C LEU A 45 19.43 5.12 16.79
N ASN A 46 19.53 6.04 15.82
CA ASN A 46 18.36 6.75 15.30
C ASN A 46 17.46 5.80 14.51
N ILE A 47 16.16 5.79 14.85
CA ILE A 47 15.13 5.17 14.03
C ILE A 47 14.69 6.20 12.97
N ARG A 48 14.70 5.79 11.70
CA ARG A 48 14.36 6.64 10.54
C ARG A 48 13.02 6.27 9.94
N LEU A 49 12.31 7.23 9.37
CA LEU A 49 11.03 6.97 8.70
C LEU A 49 11.21 6.15 7.40
N LYS A 50 12.37 6.27 6.76
CA LYS A 50 12.73 5.64 5.48
C LYS A 50 14.17 5.12 5.55
N PRO A 51 14.58 4.17 4.71
CA PRO A 51 15.94 3.63 4.68
C PRO A 51 16.94 4.66 4.10
N SER A 52 17.21 5.72 4.86
CA SER A 52 18.15 6.79 4.47
C SER A 52 18.59 7.64 5.67
N THR A 53 19.85 8.08 5.67
CA THR A 53 20.42 8.97 6.70
C THR A 53 19.82 10.39 6.67
N SER A 54 19.29 10.83 5.52
CA SER A 54 18.59 12.10 5.35
C SER A 54 17.12 12.03 5.74
N SER A 55 16.58 10.83 5.95
CA SER A 55 15.19 10.64 6.36
C SER A 55 14.93 11.16 7.78
N LEU A 56 13.67 11.53 8.03
CA LEU A 56 13.22 12.05 9.31
C LEU A 56 13.51 11.05 10.44
N LYS A 57 14.03 11.57 11.56
CA LYS A 57 14.20 10.79 12.80
C LYS A 57 12.86 10.67 13.51
N VAL A 58 12.40 9.43 13.67
CA VAL A 58 11.10 9.11 14.27
C VAL A 58 11.22 8.57 15.69
N GLY A 59 12.42 8.13 16.08
CA GLY A 59 12.70 7.59 17.40
C GLY A 59 14.18 7.33 17.61
N MET A 60 14.53 6.72 18.73
CA MET A 60 15.91 6.36 19.06
C MET A 60 15.96 5.10 19.94
N LEU A 61 16.85 4.18 19.61
CA LEU A 61 17.13 2.97 20.38
C LEU A 61 18.45 3.09 21.11
N LYS A 62 18.55 2.33 22.20
CA LYS A 62 19.75 2.20 23.02
C LYS A 62 20.30 0.78 22.94
N LYS A 63 21.54 0.63 23.35
CA LYS A 63 22.19 -0.67 23.42
C LYS A 63 21.42 -1.60 24.33
N GLY A 64 21.20 -2.83 23.88
CA GLY A 64 20.42 -3.84 24.59
C GLY A 64 18.93 -3.83 24.27
N ASP A 65 18.40 -2.81 23.58
CA ASP A 65 17.02 -2.85 23.10
C ASP A 65 16.86 -4.01 22.10
N VAL A 66 15.76 -4.75 22.23
CA VAL A 66 15.42 -5.86 21.32
C VAL A 66 14.38 -5.38 20.33
N VAL A 67 14.65 -5.61 19.05
CA VAL A 67 13.74 -5.24 17.96
C VAL A 67 13.41 -6.43 17.09
N THR A 68 12.19 -6.43 16.56
CA THR A 68 11.75 -7.38 15.54
C THR A 68 12.05 -6.78 14.18
N ILE A 69 12.85 -7.46 13.36
CA ILE A 69 13.10 -7.10 11.98
C ILE A 69 12.01 -7.72 11.12
N THR A 70 11.36 -6.88 10.33
CA THR A 70 10.25 -7.24 9.45
C THR A 70 10.60 -7.07 7.97
N GLY A 71 11.79 -6.54 7.66
CA GLY A 71 12.26 -6.43 6.28
C GLY A 71 13.62 -5.76 6.13
N TYR A 72 14.06 -5.67 4.89
CA TYR A 72 15.32 -5.05 4.48
C TYR A 72 15.09 -4.04 3.36
N SER A 73 16.03 -3.11 3.20
CA SER A 73 16.09 -2.31 1.98
C SER A 73 16.48 -3.18 0.79
N ASP A 74 16.05 -2.77 -0.39
CA ASP A 74 16.38 -3.38 -1.68
C ASP A 74 17.87 -3.28 -2.02
N LYS A 75 18.56 -2.26 -1.49
CA LYS A 75 19.99 -2.01 -1.71
C LYS A 75 20.77 -1.89 -0.40
N ARG A 76 22.09 -2.04 -0.54
CA ARG A 76 23.07 -1.76 0.52
C ARG A 76 23.62 -0.34 0.37
N ASP A 77 23.82 0.32 1.49
CA ASP A 77 24.47 1.63 1.57
C ASP A 77 25.82 1.51 2.29
N LEU A 78 26.75 2.40 1.97
CA LEU A 78 28.01 2.55 2.72
C LEU A 78 27.82 3.65 3.77
N ILE A 79 27.71 3.26 5.03
CA ILE A 79 27.54 4.19 6.16
C ILE A 79 28.59 3.87 7.21
N ASP A 80 29.34 4.89 7.62
CA ASP A 80 30.38 4.80 8.65
C ASP A 80 31.38 3.66 8.39
N GLY A 81 31.80 3.50 7.12
CA GLY A 81 32.74 2.48 6.66
C GLY A 81 32.16 1.07 6.55
N PHE A 82 30.87 0.86 6.86
CA PHE A 82 30.20 -0.43 6.78
C PHE A 82 29.24 -0.45 5.60
N TYR A 83 29.38 -1.46 4.74
CA TYR A 83 28.43 -1.71 3.65
C TYR A 83 27.31 -2.61 4.18
N GLY A 84 26.08 -2.12 4.22
CA GLY A 84 25.00 -2.78 4.97
C GLY A 84 23.61 -2.45 4.44
N TYR A 85 22.60 -3.17 4.93
CA TYR A 85 21.20 -2.89 4.61
C TYR A 85 20.60 -1.94 5.64
N TRP A 86 19.55 -1.25 5.24
CA TRP A 86 18.59 -0.75 6.21
C TRP A 86 17.65 -1.89 6.59
N LEU A 87 17.27 -1.93 7.86
CA LEU A 87 16.41 -2.94 8.46
C LEU A 87 15.10 -2.26 8.85
N LYS A 88 13.98 -2.73 8.31
CA LYS A 88 12.65 -2.33 8.78
C LYS A 88 12.43 -3.05 10.10
N ILE A 89 12.13 -2.29 11.14
CA ILE A 89 11.87 -2.79 12.48
C ILE A 89 10.45 -2.48 12.90
N GLN A 90 9.92 -3.37 13.74
CA GLN A 90 8.66 -3.23 14.45
C GLN A 90 8.91 -3.23 15.95
N ILE A 91 8.27 -2.31 16.67
CA ILE A 91 8.44 -2.12 18.11
C ILE A 91 7.07 -2.11 18.79
N GLU A 92 6.97 -2.84 19.90
CA GLU A 92 5.75 -2.96 20.71
C GLU A 92 5.48 -1.73 21.60
N LYS A 93 6.44 -0.79 21.73
CA LYS A 93 6.42 0.28 22.73
C LYS A 93 6.29 1.68 22.13
N ASN A 94 5.22 2.37 22.53
CA ASN A 94 4.83 3.72 22.09
C ASN A 94 5.85 4.82 22.48
N ASP A 95 6.53 4.70 23.63
CA ASP A 95 7.38 5.79 24.16
C ASP A 95 8.66 6.08 23.34
N ILE A 96 8.97 5.26 22.34
CA ILE A 96 10.25 5.29 21.60
C ILE A 96 10.09 5.93 20.21
N ILE A 97 8.90 5.84 19.62
CA ILE A 97 8.61 6.26 18.25
C ILE A 97 7.45 7.27 18.25
N LYS A 98 7.54 8.30 17.41
CA LYS A 98 6.52 9.35 17.27
C LYS A 98 5.28 8.89 16.51
N ASP A 99 4.09 9.28 16.98
CA ASP A 99 2.70 8.95 16.54
C ASP A 99 2.41 8.74 15.05
N TYR A 100 3.13 9.42 14.16
CA TYR A 100 2.93 9.27 12.72
C TYR A 100 3.69 8.08 12.11
N ALA A 101 4.54 7.39 12.87
CA ALA A 101 5.27 6.19 12.46
C ALA A 101 4.64 4.94 13.09
N PHE A 102 3.32 4.88 13.04
CA PHE A 102 2.47 3.78 13.50
C PHE A 102 1.60 3.31 12.34
N ASP A 103 1.49 1.99 12.20
CA ASP A 103 0.56 1.33 11.31
C ASP A 103 -0.25 0.28 12.12
N ASN A 104 -1.10 -0.49 11.46
CA ASN A 104 -1.91 -1.51 12.13
C ASN A 104 -1.09 -2.61 12.82
N PHE A 105 0.20 -2.70 12.55
CA PHE A 105 1.10 -3.73 13.06
C PHE A 105 1.95 -3.20 14.23
N GLY A 106 1.95 -1.89 14.46
CA GLY A 106 2.62 -1.26 15.59
C GLY A 106 3.46 -0.07 15.15
N TRP A 107 4.44 0.27 15.98
CA TRP A 107 5.38 1.32 15.66
C TRP A 107 6.48 0.79 14.75
N TYR A 108 6.74 1.48 13.65
CA TYR A 108 7.74 1.05 12.68
C TYR A 108 8.83 2.09 12.45
N GLY A 109 9.94 1.62 11.89
CA GLY A 109 10.96 2.48 11.34
C GLY A 109 12.13 1.71 10.80
N TRP A 110 13.17 2.44 10.41
CA TRP A 110 14.35 1.92 9.74
C TRP A 110 15.60 2.19 10.56
N ILE A 111 16.41 1.16 10.75
CA ILE A 111 17.74 1.25 11.38
C ILE A 111 18.79 0.67 10.43
N PHE A 112 20.05 1.02 10.61
CA PHE A 112 21.12 0.52 9.73
C PHE A 112 21.79 -0.73 10.30
N SER A 113 22.04 -1.73 9.46
CA SER A 113 22.43 -3.08 9.89
C SER A 113 23.79 -3.18 10.58
N LYS A 114 24.63 -2.13 10.48
CA LYS A 114 25.88 -2.03 11.25
C LYS A 114 25.63 -2.10 12.77
N TYR A 115 24.49 -1.59 13.22
CA TYR A 115 24.21 -1.27 14.63
C TYR A 115 23.36 -2.32 15.34
N VAL A 116 23.32 -3.54 14.79
CA VAL A 116 22.58 -4.66 15.35
C VAL A 116 23.46 -5.90 15.40
N ASP A 117 23.20 -6.76 16.37
CA ASP A 117 23.82 -8.08 16.47
C ASP A 117 23.01 -9.08 15.61
N ILE A 118 23.09 -8.91 14.29
CA ILE A 118 22.48 -9.85 13.34
C ILE A 118 23.56 -10.80 12.81
N ASP A 119 23.22 -12.09 12.75
CA ASP A 119 24.03 -13.10 12.07
C ASP A 119 24.13 -12.72 10.58
N PRO A 120 25.33 -12.39 10.05
CA PRO A 120 25.48 -11.65 8.80
C PRO A 120 25.21 -12.44 7.51
N THR A 121 24.48 -13.55 7.56
CA THR A 121 24.13 -14.37 6.38
C THR A 121 22.66 -14.29 6.00
N VAL A 122 22.01 -13.14 6.17
CA VAL A 122 20.68 -12.94 5.58
C VAL A 122 20.86 -12.52 4.12
N ASP A 123 20.88 -13.54 3.25
CA ASP A 123 20.82 -13.36 1.80
C ASP A 123 19.42 -12.88 1.44
N VAL A 124 19.25 -11.57 1.35
CA VAL A 124 17.99 -10.99 0.86
C VAL A 124 17.84 -11.33 -0.61
N SER A 125 16.68 -11.88 -0.95
CA SER A 125 16.33 -12.17 -2.32
C SER A 125 16.34 -10.90 -3.15
N THR A 126 16.91 -10.96 -4.35
CA THR A 126 16.84 -9.84 -5.31
C THR A 126 15.84 -10.13 -6.41
N PHE A 127 15.27 -9.05 -6.94
CA PHE A 127 14.22 -9.11 -7.95
C PHE A 127 14.71 -8.60 -9.29
N ARG A 128 14.27 -9.26 -10.36
CA ARG A 128 14.38 -8.76 -11.72
C ARG A 128 13.12 -9.12 -12.51
N VAL A 129 12.45 -8.15 -13.10
CA VAL A 129 11.41 -8.46 -14.09
C VAL A 129 12.09 -8.91 -15.37
N ILE A 130 11.70 -10.09 -15.86
CA ILE A 130 12.26 -10.68 -17.09
C ILE A 130 11.29 -10.61 -18.26
N LYS A 131 9.98 -10.50 -17.99
CA LYS A 131 8.96 -10.44 -19.03
C LYS A 131 7.67 -9.78 -18.53
N GLU A 132 7.12 -8.92 -19.38
CA GLU A 132 5.74 -8.43 -19.26
C GLU A 132 4.82 -9.30 -20.11
N ASN A 133 3.72 -9.76 -19.53
CA ASN A 133 2.64 -10.47 -20.21
C ASN A 133 1.40 -9.57 -20.26
N PRO A 134 1.10 -8.93 -21.40
CA PRO A 134 0.01 -7.97 -21.50
C PRO A 134 -1.36 -8.61 -21.26
N LYS A 135 -2.31 -7.81 -20.76
CA LYS A 135 -3.71 -8.22 -20.57
C LYS A 135 -4.33 -8.65 -21.91
N THR A 136 -5.07 -9.76 -21.90
CA THR A 136 -5.87 -10.22 -23.05
C THR A 136 -7.35 -10.31 -22.66
N LYS A 137 -8.20 -10.80 -23.56
CA LYS A 137 -9.62 -11.08 -23.23
C LYS A 137 -9.78 -12.14 -22.14
N SER A 138 -8.82 -13.07 -22.02
CA SER A 138 -8.91 -14.23 -21.12
C SER A 138 -7.87 -14.22 -20.00
N THR A 139 -6.95 -13.25 -19.98
CA THR A 139 -5.87 -13.20 -18.99
C THR A 139 -5.65 -11.79 -18.45
N SER A 140 -5.41 -11.68 -17.14
CA SER A 140 -4.93 -10.45 -16.52
C SER A 140 -3.52 -10.11 -16.97
N LEU A 141 -3.17 -8.81 -16.89
CA LEU A 141 -1.79 -8.35 -16.98
C LEU A 141 -0.95 -9.05 -15.91
N SER A 142 0.25 -9.52 -16.26
CA SER A 142 1.17 -10.11 -15.30
C SER A 142 2.63 -9.86 -15.66
N LEU A 143 3.51 -9.92 -14.68
CA LEU A 143 4.96 -9.88 -14.86
C LEU A 143 5.56 -11.22 -14.42
N GLU A 144 6.55 -11.69 -15.17
CA GLU A 144 7.44 -12.77 -14.73
C GLU A 144 8.64 -12.15 -14.00
N LEU A 145 8.77 -12.50 -12.73
CA LEU A 145 9.78 -12.00 -11.82
C LEU A 145 10.80 -13.12 -11.55
N GLU A 146 12.06 -12.90 -11.96
CA GLU A 146 13.19 -13.69 -11.50
C GLU A 146 13.54 -13.25 -10.08
N ILE A 147 13.52 -14.21 -9.16
CA ILE A 147 13.97 -14.06 -7.78
C ILE A 147 15.28 -14.82 -7.64
N ASP A 148 16.34 -14.12 -7.26
CA ASP A 148 17.64 -14.70 -6.94
C ASP A 148 17.82 -14.76 -5.42
N ARG A 149 17.89 -15.98 -4.89
CA ARG A 149 18.11 -16.29 -3.47
C ARG A 149 19.48 -16.91 -3.30
N ASN A 150 20.49 -16.07 -3.13
CA ASN A 150 21.89 -16.49 -3.01
C ASN A 150 22.37 -17.41 -4.16
N GLY A 151 22.13 -16.99 -5.40
CA GLY A 151 22.48 -17.72 -6.62
C GLY A 151 21.46 -18.77 -7.05
N GLN A 152 20.50 -19.12 -6.19
CA GLN A 152 19.38 -19.97 -6.59
C GLN A 152 18.26 -19.12 -7.19
N LYS A 153 18.03 -19.30 -8.49
CA LYS A 153 17.04 -18.52 -9.25
C LYS A 153 15.73 -19.26 -9.41
N SER A 154 14.62 -18.53 -9.29
CA SER A 154 13.26 -19.00 -9.57
C SER A 154 12.47 -17.93 -10.30
N ILE A 155 11.49 -18.32 -11.11
CA ILE A 155 10.60 -17.39 -11.81
C ILE A 155 9.21 -17.52 -11.21
N VAL A 156 8.65 -16.40 -10.78
CA VAL A 156 7.30 -16.31 -10.24
C VAL A 156 6.47 -15.33 -11.06
N LYS A 157 5.15 -15.37 -10.89
CA LYS A 157 4.22 -14.48 -11.58
C LYS A 157 3.59 -13.51 -10.59
N VAL A 158 3.65 -12.22 -10.89
CA VAL A 158 2.98 -11.16 -10.13
C VAL A 158 1.97 -10.42 -11.01
N TYR A 159 0.98 -9.79 -10.39
CA TYR A 159 -0.10 -9.07 -11.06
C TYR A 159 -0.01 -7.59 -10.73
N PRO A 160 0.59 -6.77 -11.61
CA PRO A 160 0.79 -5.36 -11.33
C PRO A 160 -0.45 -4.52 -11.68
N GLU A 161 -0.48 -3.31 -11.14
CA GLU A 161 -1.36 -2.21 -11.49
C GLU A 161 -0.58 -1.02 -12.04
N LYS A 162 -1.20 -0.24 -12.93
CA LYS A 162 -0.71 1.06 -13.40
C LYS A 162 -1.83 1.91 -13.97
N PHE A 163 -1.63 3.22 -14.02
CA PHE A 163 -2.50 4.09 -14.82
C PHE A 163 -2.24 3.88 -16.32
N SER A 164 -3.27 4.10 -17.14
CA SER A 164 -3.22 3.88 -18.60
C SER A 164 -2.15 4.74 -19.31
N THR A 165 -1.85 5.92 -18.77
CA THR A 165 -0.85 6.85 -19.33
C THR A 165 0.56 6.62 -18.80
N GLN A 166 0.76 5.68 -17.88
CA GLN A 166 2.04 5.45 -17.22
C GLN A 166 2.85 4.30 -17.81
N GLU A 167 4.15 4.42 -17.65
CA GLU A 167 5.11 3.37 -17.99
C GLU A 167 5.39 2.45 -16.81
N SER A 168 5.55 2.98 -15.60
CA SER A 168 5.89 2.18 -14.42
C SER A 168 4.70 1.36 -13.93
N TYR A 169 5.03 0.20 -13.37
CA TYR A 169 4.08 -0.73 -12.77
C TYR A 169 4.25 -0.75 -11.26
N CYS A 170 3.17 -0.94 -10.51
CA CYS A 170 3.23 -1.26 -9.08
C CYS A 170 2.71 -2.68 -8.86
N PHE A 171 3.42 -3.49 -8.08
CA PHE A 171 2.99 -4.85 -7.74
C PHE A 171 3.29 -5.16 -6.28
N VAL A 172 2.55 -6.12 -5.72
CA VAL A 172 2.80 -6.64 -4.38
C VAL A 172 3.63 -7.91 -4.48
N TRP A 173 4.53 -8.11 -3.53
CA TRP A 173 5.21 -9.36 -3.24
C TRP A 173 4.91 -9.76 -1.80
N SER A 174 4.14 -10.82 -1.59
CA SER A 174 3.71 -11.30 -0.28
C SER A 174 3.48 -12.80 -0.28
N ASP A 175 3.16 -13.36 0.89
CA ASP A 175 2.87 -14.78 1.12
C ASP A 175 1.66 -15.31 0.35
N ASP A 176 0.77 -14.44 -0.11
CA ASP A 176 -0.32 -14.76 -1.03
C ASP A 176 0.14 -15.16 -2.43
N ILE A 177 1.42 -14.93 -2.77
CA ILE A 177 1.96 -15.19 -4.11
C ILE A 177 2.72 -16.50 -4.12
N GLU A 178 2.37 -17.37 -5.07
CA GLU A 178 3.03 -18.65 -5.28
C GLU A 178 4.54 -18.48 -5.46
N GLY A 179 5.32 -19.21 -4.66
CA GLY A 179 6.78 -19.14 -4.67
C GLY A 179 7.38 -18.14 -3.68
N PHE A 180 6.56 -17.45 -2.88
CA PHE A 180 7.02 -16.63 -1.76
C PHE A 180 7.74 -17.46 -0.69
N LEU A 181 8.86 -16.95 -0.20
CA LEU A 181 9.55 -17.43 0.99
C LEU A 181 9.62 -16.31 2.03
N TYR A 182 9.52 -16.65 3.33
CA TYR A 182 9.60 -15.69 4.43
C TYR A 182 10.95 -14.95 4.54
N SER A 183 11.98 -15.40 3.81
CA SER A 183 13.25 -14.69 3.65
C SER A 183 13.19 -13.57 2.61
N ASP A 184 12.16 -13.54 1.76
CA ASP A 184 12.04 -12.56 0.69
C ASP A 184 11.60 -11.18 1.24
N PRO A 185 12.04 -10.08 0.61
CA PRO A 185 11.58 -8.75 0.98
C PRO A 185 10.12 -8.57 0.54
N VAL A 186 9.20 -8.74 1.48
CA VAL A 186 7.75 -8.55 1.32
C VAL A 186 7.39 -7.07 1.18
N GLY A 187 6.36 -6.78 0.38
CA GLY A 187 5.80 -5.44 0.27
C GLY A 187 5.34 -5.06 -1.13
N THR A 188 5.18 -3.75 -1.36
CA THR A 188 4.81 -3.19 -2.65
C THR A 188 6.01 -2.57 -3.34
N PHE A 189 6.13 -2.84 -4.62
CA PHE A 189 7.27 -2.49 -5.46
C PHE A 189 6.81 -1.72 -6.68
N ARG A 190 7.59 -0.71 -7.06
CA ARG A 190 7.46 -0.02 -8.35
C ARG A 190 8.53 -0.55 -9.30
N TRP A 191 8.15 -1.01 -10.49
CA TRP A 191 9.05 -1.36 -11.57
C TRP A 191 9.00 -0.34 -12.70
N ASN A 192 10.16 0.18 -13.10
CA ASN A 192 10.30 1.03 -14.28
C ASN A 192 10.80 0.18 -15.47
N PRO A 193 10.00 0.00 -16.54
CA PRO A 193 10.36 -0.86 -17.65
C PRO A 193 11.53 -0.34 -18.49
N LYS A 194 11.80 0.97 -18.50
CA LYS A 194 12.91 1.55 -19.28
C LYS A 194 14.26 1.27 -18.65
N THR A 195 14.35 1.37 -17.33
CA THR A 195 15.60 1.18 -16.58
C THR A 195 15.73 -0.21 -15.98
N ASN A 196 14.63 -0.96 -15.94
CA ASN A 196 14.46 -2.18 -15.18
C ASN A 196 14.72 -2.01 -13.67
N GLU A 197 14.61 -0.78 -13.17
CA GLU A 197 14.73 -0.46 -11.75
C GLU A 197 13.48 -0.94 -11.01
N ILE A 198 13.70 -1.59 -9.88
CA ILE A 198 12.65 -1.97 -8.93
C ILE A 198 12.89 -1.18 -7.65
N THR A 199 11.88 -0.45 -7.19
CA THR A 199 11.92 0.36 -5.97
C THR A 199 10.92 -0.17 -4.96
N HIS A 200 11.37 -0.45 -3.74
CA HIS A 200 10.46 -0.82 -2.63
C HIS A 200 9.74 0.42 -2.09
N ILE A 201 8.40 0.41 -2.05
CA ILE A 201 7.57 1.57 -1.66
C ILE A 201 6.59 1.27 -0.51
N THR A 202 6.73 0.14 0.16
CA THR A 202 5.86 -0.34 1.25
C THR A 202 5.63 0.66 2.39
N ASP A 203 6.59 1.51 2.70
CA ASP A 203 6.48 2.43 3.86
C ASP A 203 5.82 3.77 3.50
N MET A 204 5.09 3.81 2.40
CA MET A 204 4.60 5.04 1.79
C MET A 204 3.07 5.12 1.95
N GLY A 205 2.58 6.13 2.66
CA GLY A 205 1.16 6.20 3.02
C GLY A 205 0.75 5.17 4.08
N PHE A 206 -0.57 5.06 4.32
CA PHE A 206 -1.10 4.39 5.51
C PHE A 206 -1.20 2.85 5.36
N TYR A 207 -1.41 2.35 4.13
CA TYR A 207 -1.51 0.92 3.78
C TYR A 207 -0.84 0.56 2.44
N CYS A 208 0.43 0.93 2.24
CA CYS A 208 1.07 0.70 0.94
C CYS A 208 1.19 -0.77 0.57
N GLU A 209 1.02 -1.65 1.55
CA GLU A 209 1.25 -3.09 1.54
C GLU A 209 0.10 -3.86 0.87
N SER A 210 -0.59 -3.21 -0.07
CA SER A 210 -1.77 -3.73 -0.75
C SER A 210 -1.70 -3.45 -2.25
N ALA A 211 -2.35 -4.29 -3.04
CA ALA A 211 -2.40 -4.18 -4.51
C ALA A 211 -3.09 -2.90 -5.04
N TRP A 212 -3.50 -2.00 -4.14
CA TRP A 212 -4.31 -0.81 -4.41
C TRP A 212 -3.45 0.46 -4.41
N CYS A 213 -2.13 0.31 -4.58
CA CYS A 213 -1.16 1.38 -4.53
C CYS A 213 -0.49 1.57 -5.89
N ILE A 214 -0.54 2.79 -6.42
CA ILE A 214 0.10 3.16 -7.68
C ILE A 214 0.99 4.38 -7.42
N ALA A 215 2.24 4.36 -7.90
CA ALA A 215 3.16 5.49 -7.81
C ALA A 215 3.21 6.27 -9.14
N SER A 216 3.35 7.59 -9.07
CA SER A 216 3.55 8.43 -10.26
C SER A 216 4.91 8.15 -10.93
N ASP A 217 4.99 8.29 -12.27
CA ASP A 217 6.22 8.03 -13.03
C ASP A 217 7.32 9.05 -12.69
N ASP A 218 6.91 10.28 -12.36
CA ASP A 218 7.83 11.32 -11.89
C ASP A 218 8.27 11.13 -10.42
N GLY A 219 7.80 10.06 -9.76
CA GLY A 219 8.19 9.70 -8.41
C GLY A 219 7.76 10.70 -7.33
N LYS A 220 6.77 11.56 -7.61
CA LYS A 220 6.30 12.57 -6.64
C LYS A 220 5.13 12.12 -5.79
N TYR A 221 4.25 11.29 -6.33
CA TYR A 221 2.97 10.96 -5.71
C TYR A 221 2.78 9.45 -5.58
N LEU A 222 2.23 9.04 -4.44
CA LEU A 222 1.64 7.73 -4.25
C LEU A 222 0.13 7.89 -4.17
N PHE A 223 -0.59 7.11 -4.95
CA PHE A 223 -2.04 7.00 -4.93
C PHE A 223 -2.40 5.71 -4.20
N GLN A 224 -3.18 5.83 -3.13
CA GLN A 224 -3.62 4.71 -2.32
C GLN A 224 -5.14 4.67 -2.28
N ASP A 225 -5.69 3.53 -2.65
CA ASP A 225 -7.12 3.30 -2.72
C ASP A 225 -7.60 2.40 -1.55
N PHE A 226 -8.79 2.71 -1.02
CA PHE A 226 -9.37 2.09 0.18
C PHE A 226 -10.72 1.39 -0.05
N GLY A 227 -11.20 1.24 -1.29
CA GLY A 227 -12.56 0.74 -1.57
C GLY A 227 -12.68 -0.69 -2.10
N THR A 228 -13.91 -1.18 -2.20
CA THR A 228 -14.30 -2.34 -3.01
C THR A 228 -15.38 -1.91 -4.00
N SER A 229 -15.29 -2.36 -5.26
CA SER A 229 -16.25 -2.04 -6.34
C SER A 229 -17.57 -2.83 -6.11
N PRO A 230 -18.77 -2.31 -6.46
CA PRO A 230 -19.07 -1.10 -7.26
C PRO A 230 -19.39 0.16 -6.43
N GLY A 231 -19.13 1.35 -7.01
CA GLY A 231 -19.57 2.64 -6.47
C GLY A 231 -18.49 3.73 -6.42
N ILE A 232 -18.71 4.72 -5.55
CA ILE A 232 -17.74 5.76 -5.19
C ILE A 232 -16.66 5.11 -4.31
N ARG A 233 -15.40 5.34 -4.65
CA ARG A 233 -14.25 4.76 -3.96
C ARG A 233 -13.43 5.86 -3.31
N SER A 234 -13.02 5.64 -2.07
CA SER A 234 -12.15 6.57 -1.36
C SER A 234 -10.68 6.31 -1.69
N PHE A 235 -9.90 7.38 -1.79
CA PHE A 235 -8.48 7.31 -2.04
C PHE A 235 -7.73 8.45 -1.34
N SER A 236 -6.41 8.33 -1.27
CA SER A 236 -5.52 9.38 -0.80
C SER A 236 -4.28 9.51 -1.68
N ILE A 237 -3.75 10.73 -1.73
CA ILE A 237 -2.52 11.08 -2.42
C ILE A 237 -1.48 11.43 -1.38
N TYR A 238 -0.34 10.75 -1.41
CA TYR A 238 0.80 11.02 -0.54
C TYR A 238 1.97 11.58 -1.34
N SER A 239 2.70 12.52 -0.74
CA SER A 239 4.00 12.95 -1.24
C SER A 239 5.01 11.82 -1.06
N ILE A 240 5.61 11.35 -2.15
CA ILE A 240 6.68 10.34 -2.07
C ILE A 240 7.89 10.91 -1.34
N GLU A 241 8.23 12.17 -1.50
CA GLU A 241 9.37 12.77 -0.81
C GLU A 241 9.14 12.80 0.71
N THR A 242 8.00 13.34 1.15
CA THR A 242 7.78 13.69 2.56
C THR A 242 6.93 12.68 3.34
N ASN A 243 6.33 11.70 2.66
CA ASN A 243 5.34 10.75 3.20
C ASN A 243 4.08 11.42 3.79
N LYS A 244 3.82 12.69 3.47
CA LYS A 244 2.63 13.40 3.95
C LYS A 244 1.45 13.14 3.04
N CYS A 245 0.28 12.92 3.63
CA CYS A 245 -0.98 12.97 2.91
C CYS A 245 -1.19 14.41 2.39
N LEU A 246 -1.34 14.54 1.07
CA LEU A 246 -1.58 15.82 0.40
C LEU A 246 -3.07 16.03 0.10
N TYR A 247 -3.80 14.94 -0.13
CA TYR A 247 -5.20 14.97 -0.45
C TYR A 247 -5.88 13.65 -0.09
N SER A 248 -7.11 13.74 0.40
CA SER A 248 -8.03 12.61 0.54
C SER A 248 -9.36 12.99 -0.10
N GLY A 249 -9.95 12.05 -0.81
CA GLY A 249 -11.24 12.27 -1.46
C GLY A 249 -11.75 11.00 -2.08
N ASN A 250 -12.66 11.15 -3.05
CA ASN A 250 -13.25 10.02 -3.71
C ASN A 250 -13.12 10.13 -5.23
N TYR A 251 -13.28 9.00 -5.89
CA TYR A 251 -13.35 8.87 -7.33
C TYR A 251 -14.42 7.85 -7.71
N LEU A 252 -14.79 7.79 -8.98
CA LEU A 252 -15.81 6.87 -9.49
C LEU A 252 -15.16 5.74 -10.29
N HIS A 253 -15.60 4.49 -10.11
CA HIS A 253 -15.17 3.30 -10.85
C HIS A 253 -13.65 3.07 -10.91
N ASP A 254 -12.95 3.82 -11.76
CA ASP A 254 -11.51 3.77 -12.00
C ASP A 254 -10.87 5.12 -11.70
N LEU A 255 -9.69 5.10 -11.08
CA LEU A 255 -8.95 6.31 -10.77
C LEU A 255 -8.23 6.79 -12.04
N GLU A 256 -8.70 7.90 -12.61
CA GLU A 256 -8.17 8.43 -13.87
C GLU A 256 -7.07 9.48 -13.62
N TYR A 257 -5.83 9.19 -14.06
CA TYR A 257 -4.67 10.07 -13.91
C TYR A 257 -3.96 10.30 -15.25
N ASP A 258 -3.67 11.56 -15.59
CA ASP A 258 -3.04 11.96 -16.86
C ASP A 258 -1.58 12.46 -16.73
N GLY A 259 -0.96 12.25 -15.56
CA GLY A 259 0.38 12.78 -15.27
C GLY A 259 0.39 14.13 -14.55
N LYS A 260 -0.73 14.88 -14.57
CA LYS A 260 -0.82 16.21 -13.94
C LYS A 260 -2.06 16.37 -13.09
N THR A 261 -3.11 15.65 -13.44
CA THR A 261 -4.43 15.80 -12.85
C THR A 261 -5.07 14.45 -12.63
N ILE A 262 -6.06 14.45 -11.75
CA ILE A 262 -6.85 13.27 -11.42
C ILE A 262 -8.33 13.62 -11.41
N ILE A 263 -9.17 12.70 -11.85
CA ILE A 263 -10.63 12.86 -11.78
C ILE A 263 -11.10 12.43 -10.40
N ILE A 264 -11.75 13.34 -9.69
CA ILE A 264 -12.37 13.09 -8.39
C ILE A 264 -13.88 13.22 -8.48
N ALA A 265 -14.55 12.54 -7.56
CA ALA A 265 -15.99 12.50 -7.43
C ALA A 265 -16.39 12.95 -6.03
N ASN A 266 -17.44 13.76 -5.95
CA ASN A 266 -18.13 14.06 -4.70
C ASN A 266 -19.61 13.72 -4.86
N GLU A 267 -20.19 13.14 -3.83
CA GLU A 267 -21.64 13.09 -3.73
C GLU A 267 -22.19 14.52 -3.76
N SER A 268 -23.22 14.71 -4.57
CA SER A 268 -23.89 15.99 -4.75
C SER A 268 -25.39 15.77 -4.78
N TYR A 269 -26.12 16.87 -4.62
CA TYR A 269 -27.55 16.92 -4.90
C TYR A 269 -27.79 18.10 -5.84
N ASP A 270 -28.33 17.83 -7.02
CA ASP A 270 -28.66 18.86 -8.01
C ASP A 270 -30.04 18.54 -8.63
N GLU A 271 -31.06 19.28 -8.18
CA GLU A 271 -32.44 19.11 -8.66
C GLU A 271 -32.62 19.45 -10.13
N GLU A 272 -31.85 20.39 -10.66
CA GLU A 272 -31.95 20.76 -12.07
C GLU A 272 -31.37 19.66 -12.93
N TYR A 273 -30.23 19.10 -12.52
CA TYR A 273 -29.64 17.94 -13.19
C TYR A 273 -30.57 16.71 -13.13
N LEU A 274 -31.19 16.42 -11.98
CA LEU A 274 -32.14 15.30 -11.85
C LEU A 274 -33.33 15.41 -12.82
N LYS A 275 -33.80 16.62 -13.13
CA LYS A 275 -34.89 16.84 -14.10
C LYS A 275 -34.49 16.53 -15.53
N THR A 276 -33.18 16.46 -15.83
CA THR A 276 -32.69 16.07 -17.16
C THR A 276 -32.73 14.56 -17.40
N LEU A 277 -32.89 13.76 -16.33
CA LEU A 277 -32.90 12.30 -16.39
C LEU A 277 -34.31 11.74 -16.64
N PRO A 278 -34.43 10.52 -17.21
CA PRO A 278 -35.68 9.78 -17.25
C PRO A 278 -36.29 9.62 -15.83
N PRO A 279 -37.63 9.73 -15.65
CA PRO A 279 -38.25 9.69 -14.32
C PRO A 279 -37.94 8.45 -13.48
N GLU A 280 -37.85 7.28 -14.12
CA GLU A 280 -37.50 6.03 -13.44
C GLU A 280 -36.03 5.99 -12.99
N GLU A 281 -35.14 6.66 -13.73
CA GLU A 281 -33.71 6.77 -13.41
C GLU A 281 -33.47 7.78 -12.28
N ALA A 282 -34.13 8.94 -12.37
CA ALA A 282 -34.04 10.01 -11.37
C ALA A 282 -34.47 9.57 -9.96
N LYS A 283 -35.36 8.56 -9.87
CA LYS A 283 -35.87 8.04 -8.60
C LYS A 283 -34.81 7.31 -7.76
N TYR A 284 -33.83 6.69 -8.42
CA TYR A 284 -32.79 5.87 -7.76
C TYR A 284 -31.36 6.39 -8.02
N ALA A 285 -31.24 7.50 -8.74
CA ALA A 285 -29.97 8.13 -9.06
C ALA A 285 -29.39 8.86 -7.84
N GLN A 286 -28.12 8.60 -7.55
CA GLN A 286 -27.29 9.44 -6.72
C GLN A 286 -26.48 10.36 -7.63
N VAL A 287 -26.68 11.68 -7.53
CA VAL A 287 -25.98 12.66 -8.36
C VAL A 287 -24.54 12.82 -7.86
N ILE A 288 -23.59 12.70 -8.77
CA ILE A 288 -22.16 12.81 -8.49
C ILE A 288 -21.62 14.01 -9.25
N ALA A 289 -21.00 14.94 -8.53
CA ALA A 289 -20.22 16.00 -9.16
C ALA A 289 -18.80 15.50 -9.42
N ARG A 290 -18.33 15.64 -10.67
CA ARG A 290 -16.95 15.30 -11.04
C ARG A 290 -16.11 16.56 -11.16
N TYR A 291 -14.87 16.45 -10.70
CA TYR A 291 -13.90 17.54 -10.78
C TYR A 291 -12.56 17.02 -11.30
N LYS A 292 -11.86 17.89 -12.02
CA LYS A 292 -10.45 17.73 -12.32
C LYS A 292 -9.64 18.34 -11.17
N LEU A 293 -8.89 17.51 -10.44
CA LEU A 293 -7.98 17.97 -9.40
C LEU A 293 -6.57 18.14 -9.98
N ASN A 294 -6.04 19.35 -9.94
CA ASN A 294 -4.67 19.65 -10.39
C ASN A 294 -3.66 19.32 -9.30
N LEU A 295 -2.69 18.44 -9.56
CA LEU A 295 -1.75 17.99 -8.53
C LEU A 295 -0.65 19.02 -8.19
N ASN A 296 -0.44 20.06 -9.00
CA ASN A 296 0.56 21.08 -8.68
C ASN A 296 0.08 22.06 -7.60
N ASN A 297 -1.23 22.27 -7.48
CA ASN A 297 -1.80 23.27 -6.57
C ASN A 297 -3.03 22.78 -5.80
N PHE A 298 -3.47 21.55 -6.03
CA PHE A 298 -4.65 20.91 -5.45
C PHE A 298 -5.96 21.70 -5.63
N ARG A 299 -6.05 22.52 -6.68
CA ARG A 299 -7.29 23.20 -7.07
C ARG A 299 -8.17 22.26 -7.88
N LYS A 300 -9.47 22.35 -7.62
CA LYS A 300 -10.52 21.59 -8.29
C LYS A 300 -11.16 22.45 -9.37
N GLU A 301 -11.35 21.88 -10.54
CA GLU A 301 -12.12 22.45 -11.65
C GLU A 301 -13.34 21.58 -11.89
N PHE A 302 -14.54 22.16 -11.88
CA PHE A 302 -15.78 21.41 -12.13
C PHE A 302 -15.77 20.89 -13.57
N LEU A 303 -16.16 19.62 -13.74
CA LEU A 303 -16.29 19.00 -15.05
C LEU A 303 -17.75 18.89 -15.45
N ASP A 304 -18.49 18.05 -14.74
CA ASP A 304 -19.89 17.77 -14.98
C ASP A 304 -20.54 17.07 -13.78
N TYR A 305 -21.83 16.76 -13.95
CA TYR A 305 -22.53 15.82 -13.12
C TYR A 305 -22.66 14.47 -13.83
N THR A 306 -22.70 13.40 -13.05
CA THR A 306 -23.06 12.06 -13.48
C THR A 306 -23.96 11.41 -12.42
N VAL A 307 -24.40 10.18 -12.63
CA VAL A 307 -25.21 9.44 -11.65
C VAL A 307 -24.62 8.07 -11.37
N THR A 308 -24.76 7.62 -10.13
CA THR A 308 -24.61 6.22 -9.77
C THR A 308 -25.98 5.69 -9.37
N HIS A 309 -26.17 4.38 -9.51
CA HIS A 309 -27.36 3.72 -8.98
C HIS A 309 -26.94 2.95 -7.73
N MET A 310 -27.66 3.18 -6.62
CA MET A 310 -27.60 2.24 -5.51
C MET A 310 -28.17 0.91 -6.01
N GLN A 311 -27.36 -0.15 -5.98
CA GLN A 311 -27.85 -1.53 -6.23
C GLN A 311 -28.75 -1.99 -5.10
#